data_AF-A0A7X6WZ88-F1
#
_entry.id   AF-A0A7X6WZ88-F1
#
_cell.length_a   1.000
_cell.length_b   1.000
_cell.length_c   1.000
_cell.angle_alpha   90.00
_cell.angle_beta   90.00
_cell.angle_gamma   90.00
#
_symmetry.space_group_name_H-M   'P 1'
#
loop_
_entity.id
_entity.type
_entity.pdbx_description
1 polymer ?
#
loop_
_entity_poly.entity_id
_entity_poly.type
_entity_poly.pdbx_seq_one_letter_code
_entity_poly.pdbx_strand_id
1 'polypeptide(L)' 'HALPGIDLIEVTTPPQGLPKRANARYYRIEQMSNEWETVEQAAELGLFWPDAPPDLHAQLIVLKG' A
#
# COMPACT_ATOMS: atom_id res chain seq x y z
N HIS A 1 3.77 -1.39 -21.42
CA HIS A 1 4.84 -1.50 -20.39
C HIS A 1 4.42 -0.65 -19.21
N ALA A 2 4.19 -1.25 -18.03
CA ALA A 2 3.98 -0.48 -16.80
C ALA A 2 5.37 -0.11 -16.25
N LEU A 3 5.55 1.13 -15.81
CA LEU A 3 6.71 1.51 -15.01
C LEU A 3 6.72 0.65 -13.74
N PRO A 4 7.88 0.27 -13.20
CA PRO A 4 7.94 -0.35 -11.89
C PRO A 4 7.28 0.61 -10.88
N GLY A 5 6.29 0.10 -10.16
CA GLY A 5 5.62 0.85 -9.10
C GLY A 5 6.42 0.83 -7.81
N ILE A 6 5.85 1.39 -6.76
CA ILE A 6 6.44 1.32 -5.42
C ILE A 6 6.26 -0.10 -4.86
N ASP A 7 7.31 -0.66 -4.28
CA ASP A 7 7.27 -1.97 -3.66
C ASP A 7 6.31 -2.02 -2.44
N LEU A 8 5.58 -3.13 -2.34
CA LEU A 8 4.70 -3.44 -1.21
C LEU A 8 5.27 -4.63 -0.43
N ILE A 9 5.59 -4.41 0.84
CA ILE A 9 6.21 -5.40 1.72
C ILE A 9 5.13 -5.98 2.63
N GLU A 10 4.85 -7.28 2.49
CA GLU A 10 3.82 -7.94 3.30
C GLU A 10 4.19 -7.97 4.79
N VAL A 11 3.22 -7.64 5.64
CA VAL A 11 3.35 -7.62 7.09
C VAL A 11 2.38 -8.64 7.68
N THR A 12 2.92 -9.62 8.42
CA THR A 12 2.13 -10.72 9.00
C THR A 12 1.40 -10.32 10.29
N THR A 13 1.87 -9.27 10.95
CA THR A 13 1.24 -8.71 12.16
C THR A 13 0.70 -7.32 11.86
N PRO A 14 -0.62 -7.08 11.98
CA PRO A 14 -1.16 -5.76 11.72
C PRO A 14 -0.56 -4.72 12.68
N PRO A 15 -0.29 -3.49 12.20
CA PRO A 15 0.13 -2.40 13.07
C PRO A 15 -0.79 -2.19 14.27
N GLN A 16 -0.22 -1.71 15.39
CA GLN A 16 -0.97 -1.49 16.62
C GLN A 16 -2.13 -0.51 16.39
N GLY A 17 -3.31 -0.84 16.93
CA GLY A 17 -4.52 -0.02 16.79
C GLY A 17 -5.36 -0.35 15.55
N LEU A 18 -4.88 -1.20 14.65
CA LEU A 18 -5.70 -1.69 13.53
C LEU A 18 -6.47 -2.96 13.91
N PRO A 19 -7.76 -3.07 13.53
CA PRO A 19 -8.51 -4.29 13.75
C PRO A 19 -7.90 -5.41 12.92
N LYS A 20 -7.55 -6.54 13.57
CA LYS A 20 -7.15 -7.75 12.87
C LYS A 20 -8.37 -8.32 12.16
N ARG A 21 -8.39 -8.25 10.82
CA ARG A 21 -9.45 -8.84 9.99
C ARG A 21 -8.97 -10.18 9.44
N ALA A 22 -9.80 -11.21 9.55
CA ALA A 22 -9.42 -12.56 9.12
C ALA A 22 -9.12 -12.66 7.60
N ASN A 23 -9.75 -11.80 6.80
CA ASN A 23 -9.63 -11.80 5.33
C ASN A 23 -8.89 -10.57 4.81
N ALA A 24 -7.91 -10.05 5.56
CA ALA A 24 -7.11 -8.91 5.14
C ALA A 24 -5.62 -9.30 5.07
N ARG A 25 -4.94 -8.79 4.05
CA ARG A 25 -3.48 -8.79 3.95
C ARG A 25 -3.00 -7.37 4.16
N TYR A 26 -1.92 -7.22 4.93
CA TYR A 26 -1.36 -5.92 5.27
C TYR A 26 -0.03 -5.77 4.56
N TYR A 27 0.19 -4.61 3.97
CA TYR A 27 1.41 -4.27 3.27
C TYR A 27 1.93 -2.93 3.76
N ARG A 28 3.24 -2.84 3.97
CA ARG A 28 3.94 -1.57 4.13
C ARG A 28 4.37 -1.10 2.73
N ILE A 29 4.13 0.18 2.44
CA ILE A 29 4.67 0.84 1.24
C ILE A 29 6.15 1.13 1.49
N GLU A 30 7.03 0.74 0.57
CA GLU A 30 8.45 1.09 0.66
C GLU A 30 8.66 2.59 0.40
N GLN A 31 9.29 3.27 1.35
CA GLN A 31 9.47 4.73 1.32
C GLN A 31 10.91 5.13 0.99
N MET A 32 11.86 4.19 1.06
CA MET A 32 13.24 4.40 0.65
C MET A 32 13.42 4.02 -0.83
N SER A 33 12.75 4.74 -1.73
CA SER A 33 12.79 4.51 -3.19
C SER A 33 12.61 5.82 -3.99
N ASN A 34 13.10 5.85 -5.22
CA ASN A 34 12.93 6.99 -6.12
C ASN A 34 11.45 7.20 -6.47
N GLU A 35 10.69 6.10 -6.60
CA GLU A 35 9.26 6.11 -6.86
C GLU A 35 8.49 6.79 -5.72
N TRP A 36 8.90 6.56 -4.46
CA TRP A 36 8.33 7.26 -3.31
C TRP A 36 8.61 8.76 -3.32
N GLU A 37 9.82 9.19 -3.72
CA GLU A 37 10.13 10.62 -3.86
C GLU A 37 9.17 11.31 -4.84
N THR A 38 8.76 10.63 -5.92
CA THR A 38 7.77 11.18 -6.86
C THR A 38 6.39 11.35 -6.23
N VAL A 39 5.98 10.43 -5.36
CA VAL A 39 4.72 10.53 -4.60
C VAL A 39 4.76 11.70 -3.63
N GLU A 40 5.88 11.92 -2.96
CA GLU A 40 6.04 13.06 -2.06
C GLU A 40 6.00 14.39 -2.81
N GLN A 41 6.63 14.47 -3.98
CA GLN A 41 6.62 15.68 -4.81
C GLN A 41 5.25 15.96 -5.45
N ALA A 42 4.55 14.92 -5.92
CA ALA A 42 3.24 15.05 -6.55
C ALA A 42 2.09 15.12 -5.53
N ALA A 43 2.33 14.68 -4.29
CA ALA A 43 1.32 14.46 -3.25
C ALA A 43 0.17 13.54 -3.71
N GLU A 44 0.47 12.56 -4.57
CA GLU A 44 -0.51 11.67 -5.19
C GLU A 44 0.00 10.23 -5.21
N LEU A 45 -0.88 9.28 -4.85
CA LEU A 45 -0.62 7.85 -4.93
C LEU A 45 -1.77 7.16 -5.67
N GLY A 46 -1.42 6.35 -6.67
CA GLY A 46 -2.36 5.52 -7.41
C GLY A 46 -2.16 4.03 -7.14
N LEU A 47 -3.26 3.29 -6.94
CA LEU A 47 -3.26 1.83 -6.93
C LEU A 47 -3.82 1.33 -8.27
N PHE A 48 -3.04 0.53 -8.99
CA PHE A 48 -3.48 -0.12 -10.23
C PHE A 48 -3.36 -1.63 -10.10
N TRP A 49 -4.48 -2.33 -10.21
CA TRP A 49 -4.54 -3.79 -10.16
C TRP A 49 -5.45 -4.30 -11.29
N PRO A 50 -4.89 -4.69 -12.44
CA PRO A 50 -5.63 -5.35 -13.50
C PRO A 50 -6.31 -6.62 -13.00
N ASP A 51 -7.59 -6.79 -13.37
CA ASP A 51 -8.36 -7.98 -13.01
C ASP A 51 -8.47 -8.21 -11.50
N ALA A 52 -8.48 -7.14 -10.70
CA ALA A 52 -8.72 -7.24 -9.28
C ALA A 52 -10.10 -7.87 -8.99
N PRO A 53 -10.23 -8.65 -7.90
CA PRO A 53 -11.52 -9.23 -7.52
C PRO A 53 -12.62 -8.18 -7.37
N PRO A 54 -13.88 -8.49 -7.75
CA PRO A 54 -14.99 -7.54 -7.69
C PRO A 54 -15.36 -7.11 -6.26
N ASP A 55 -14.94 -7.89 -5.25
CA ASP A 55 -15.12 -7.65 -3.83
C ASP A 55 -13.88 -7.05 -3.15
N LEU A 56 -12.91 -6.54 -3.92
CA LEU A 56 -11.72 -5.91 -3.37
C LEU A 56 -12.07 -4.67 -2.53
N HIS A 57 -11.62 -4.68 -1.27
CA HIS A 57 -11.61 -3.52 -0.40
C HIS A 57 -10.17 -3.12 -0.07
N ALA A 58 -9.66 -2.10 -0.76
CA ALA A 58 -8.36 -1.50 -0.45
C ALA A 58 -8.52 -0.32 0.53
N GLN A 59 -7.63 -0.22 1.52
CA GLN A 59 -7.59 0.88 2.47
C GLN A 59 -6.15 1.37 2.60
N LEU A 60 -5.95 2.68 2.45
CA LEU A 60 -4.69 3.34 2.78
C LEU A 60 -4.75 3.81 4.24
N ILE A 61 -3.73 3.46 5.02
CA ILE A 61 -3.63 3.82 6.42
C ILE A 61 -2.33 4.58 6.62
N VAL A 62 -2.42 5.77 7.19
CA VAL A 62 -1.26 6.57 7.59
C VAL A 62 -1.12 6.47 9.10
N LEU A 63 0.00 5.91 9.55
CA LEU A 63 0.35 5.85 10.96
C LEU A 63 1.22 7.06 11.28
N LYS A 64 0.97 7.71 12.43
CA LYS A 64 1.91 8.69 12.97
C LYS A 64 3.05 7.92 13.66
N GLY A 65 4.28 8.17 13.23
CA GLY A 65 5.48 7.82 13.99
C GLY A 65 5.66 8.71 15.20
#